data_AF-A0A951EHI4-F1
#
_entry.id   AF-A0A951EHI4-F1
#
_cell.length_a   1.000
_cell.length_b   1.000
_cell.length_c   1.000
_cell.angle_alpha   90.00
_cell.angle_beta   90.00
_cell.angle_gamma   90.00
#
_symmetry.space_group_name_H-M   'P 1'
#
loop_
_entity.id
_entity.type
_entity.pdbx_description
1 polymer ?
#
loop_
_entity_poly.entity_id
_entity_poly.type
_entity_poly.pdbx_seq_one_letter_code
_entity_poly.pdbx_strand_id
1 'polypeptide(L)'
;MTGRFAVSGTTFFRDAFRALTGHDPFRWQQRLYEEHFATFEPSQVELPSTVDIPTGLGKTSIIVIWALALAWQAANGIVRLPRRLVYVVNRRTVVDQATDVAMRLRERLRRAAADGVLQRVRHALGELCIDPIDDASPLAISTLRGELADNREWQADPARPAIIIGTIDMVGSRLLFSGYGVSRR
;
A
#
# COMPACT_ATOMS: atom_id res chain seq x y z
N MET A 1 24.47 7.63 0.62
CA MET A 1 24.56 6.91 -0.66
C MET A 1 23.65 5.70 -0.56
N THR A 2 22.36 5.92 -0.80
CA THR A 2 21.29 4.96 -0.52
C THR A 2 21.17 3.99 -1.69
N GLY A 3 21.14 2.69 -1.41
CA GLY A 3 21.27 1.63 -2.40
C GLY A 3 20.20 1.69 -3.49
N ARG A 4 20.61 2.04 -4.72
CA ARG A 4 19.84 1.71 -5.91
C ARG A 4 19.61 0.20 -5.95
N PHE A 5 18.38 -0.23 -6.21
CA PHE A 5 18.16 -1.62 -6.59
C PHE A 5 19.02 -1.93 -7.82
N ALA A 6 19.97 -2.86 -7.70
CA ALA A 6 20.85 -3.26 -8.81
C ALA A 6 20.15 -4.09 -9.90
N VAL A 7 18.81 -4.06 -9.92
CA VAL A 7 17.95 -4.96 -10.71
C VAL A 7 16.85 -4.12 -11.36
N SER A 8 16.36 -4.54 -12.53
CA SER A 8 15.19 -3.94 -13.19
C SER A 8 13.97 -3.87 -12.26
N GLY A 9 13.15 -2.82 -12.41
CA GLY A 9 11.90 -2.65 -11.68
C GLY A 9 10.94 -3.83 -11.82
N THR A 10 10.88 -4.45 -13.00
CA THR A 10 10.09 -5.66 -13.28
C THR A 10 10.56 -6.85 -12.45
N THR A 11 11.87 -7.09 -12.40
CA THR A 11 12.44 -8.20 -11.64
C THR A 11 12.26 -7.99 -10.14
N PHE A 12 12.53 -6.77 -9.66
CA PHE A 12 12.24 -6.39 -8.28
C PHE A 12 10.78 -6.65 -7.92
N PHE A 13 9.84 -6.21 -8.77
CA PHE A 13 8.42 -6.39 -8.53
C PHE A 13 8.04 -7.86 -8.44
N ARG A 14 8.49 -8.69 -9.40
CA ARG A 14 8.16 -10.12 -9.42
C ARG A 14 8.67 -10.84 -8.16
N ASP A 15 9.92 -10.60 -7.79
CA ASP A 15 10.54 -11.25 -6.64
C ASP A 15 9.88 -10.81 -5.32
N ALA A 16 9.66 -9.51 -5.17
CA ALA A 16 9.02 -8.96 -3.98
C ALA A 16 7.55 -9.38 -3.87
N PHE A 17 6.81 -9.37 -4.99
CA PHE A 17 5.42 -9.78 -5.04
C PHE A 17 5.27 -11.26 -4.67
N ARG A 18 6.13 -12.13 -5.21
CA ARG A 18 6.13 -13.55 -4.87
C ARG A 18 6.47 -13.78 -3.41
N ALA A 19 7.46 -13.06 -2.86
CA ALA A 19 7.78 -13.14 -1.43
C ALA A 19 6.61 -12.68 -0.53
N LEU A 20 5.86 -11.64 -0.94
CA LEU A 20 4.74 -11.09 -0.18
C LEU A 20 3.44 -11.88 -0.29
N THR A 21 3.20 -12.55 -1.42
CA THR A 21 1.92 -13.23 -1.68
C THR A 21 2.04 -14.75 -1.70
N GLY A 22 3.22 -15.29 -2.01
CA GLY A 22 3.44 -16.71 -2.29
C GLY A 22 3.13 -17.11 -3.73
N HIS A 23 2.73 -16.17 -4.59
CA HIS A 23 2.29 -16.43 -5.96
C HIS A 23 3.02 -15.54 -6.96
N ASP A 24 3.20 -16.02 -8.19
CA ASP A 24 3.69 -15.18 -9.28
C ASP A 24 2.61 -14.15 -9.68
N PRO A 25 2.99 -12.90 -10.01
CA PRO A 25 2.02 -11.87 -10.36
C PRO A 25 1.38 -12.14 -11.73
N PHE A 26 0.07 -11.92 -11.83
CA PHE A 26 -0.65 -11.88 -13.10
C PHE A 26 -0.12 -10.77 -14.02
N ARG A 27 -0.33 -10.94 -15.33
CA ARG A 27 0.09 -9.95 -16.34
C ARG A 27 -0.47 -8.55 -16.06
N TRP A 28 -1.74 -8.43 -15.67
CA TRP A 28 -2.33 -7.13 -15.36
C TRP A 28 -1.68 -6.45 -14.14
N GLN A 29 -1.19 -7.23 -13.17
CA GLN A 29 -0.52 -6.72 -11.98
C GLN A 29 0.88 -6.19 -12.33
N GLN A 30 1.61 -6.92 -13.19
CA GLN A 30 2.90 -6.47 -13.73
C GLN A 30 2.72 -5.19 -14.55
N ARG A 31 1.74 -5.15 -15.46
CA ARG A 31 1.43 -3.97 -16.27
C ARG A 31 1.05 -2.76 -15.43
N LEU A 32 0.17 -2.93 -14.43
CA LEU A 32 -0.21 -1.84 -13.53
C LEU A 32 1.01 -1.27 -12.78
N TYR A 33 1.91 -2.16 -12.34
CA TYR A 33 3.16 -1.74 -11.71
C TYR A 33 4.05 -0.94 -12.68
N GLU A 34 4.35 -1.51 -13.85
CA GLU A 34 5.34 -0.98 -14.80
C GLU A 34 4.86 0.30 -15.50
N GLU A 35 3.63 0.26 -16.02
CA GLU A 35 3.09 1.30 -16.91
C GLU A 35 2.58 2.51 -16.12
N HIS A 36 2.17 2.34 -14.86
CA HIS A 36 1.49 3.40 -14.10
C HIS A 36 2.13 3.74 -12.76
N PHE A 37 2.52 2.74 -11.97
CA PHE A 37 2.90 2.98 -10.57
C PHE A 37 4.40 3.20 -10.39
N ALA A 38 5.25 2.53 -11.16
CA ALA A 38 6.71 2.59 -11.05
C ALA A 38 7.38 3.54 -12.06
N THR A 39 6.60 4.27 -12.87
CA THR A 39 7.12 5.21 -13.87
C THR A 39 7.75 6.46 -13.23
N PHE A 40 8.87 6.90 -13.81
CA PHE A 40 9.59 8.12 -13.44
C PHE A 40 9.41 9.25 -14.45
N GLU A 41 8.57 9.08 -15.47
CA GLU A 41 8.36 10.10 -16.49
C GLU A 41 7.26 11.09 -16.06
N PRO A 42 7.54 12.40 -15.91
CA PRO A 42 6.59 13.37 -15.33
C PRO A 42 5.24 13.44 -16.06
N SER A 43 5.26 13.22 -17.38
CA SER A 43 4.09 13.18 -18.26
C SER A 43 3.29 11.87 -18.17
N GLN A 44 3.83 10.82 -17.53
CA GLN A 44 3.22 9.48 -17.49
C GLN A 44 2.75 9.05 -16.09
N VAL A 45 2.87 9.88 -15.05
CA VAL A 45 2.21 9.59 -13.76
C VAL A 45 0.73 9.91 -13.87
N GLU A 46 0.08 9.28 -14.84
CA GLU A 46 -1.35 9.26 -14.96
C GLU A 46 -1.81 7.96 -14.31
N LEU A 47 -2.21 8.07 -13.04
CA LEU A 47 -2.84 6.95 -12.35
C LEU A 47 -4.12 6.60 -13.13
N PRO A 48 -4.30 5.33 -13.51
CA PRO A 48 -5.43 4.95 -14.32
C PRO A 48 -6.72 5.25 -13.55
N SER A 49 -7.62 6.00 -14.18
CA SER A 49 -8.92 6.33 -13.59
C SER A 49 -9.80 5.10 -13.41
N THR A 50 -9.57 4.04 -14.20
CA THR A 50 -10.26 2.75 -14.12
C THR A 50 -9.29 1.61 -14.41
N VAL A 51 -9.41 0.52 -13.66
CA VAL A 51 -8.72 -0.75 -13.93
C VAL A 51 -9.79 -1.84 -14.04
N ASP A 52 -10.13 -2.23 -15.28
CA ASP A 52 -11.17 -3.22 -15.53
C ASP A 52 -10.59 -4.65 -15.47
N ILE A 53 -10.90 -5.35 -14.38
CA ILE A 53 -10.40 -6.70 -14.11
C ILE A 53 -11.57 -7.59 -13.71
N PRO A 54 -11.77 -8.74 -14.37
CA PRO A 54 -12.76 -9.74 -13.98
C PRO A 54 -12.68 -10.15 -12.50
N THR A 55 -13.79 -10.63 -11.94
CA THR A 55 -13.79 -11.24 -10.60
C THR A 55 -12.88 -12.47 -10.57
N GLY A 56 -12.29 -12.77 -9.41
CA GLY A 56 -11.42 -13.93 -9.24
C GLY A 56 -9.95 -13.73 -9.66
N LEU A 57 -9.59 -12.63 -10.32
CA LEU A 57 -8.20 -12.37 -10.76
C LEU A 57 -7.36 -11.57 -9.74
N GLY A 58 -7.77 -11.56 -8.47
CA GLY A 58 -6.97 -11.03 -7.38
C GLY A 58 -6.89 -9.50 -7.30
N LYS A 59 -7.96 -8.76 -7.64
CA LYS A 59 -8.01 -7.26 -7.60
C LYS A 59 -7.46 -6.62 -6.32
N THR A 60 -7.64 -7.28 -5.17
CA THR A 60 -7.14 -6.82 -3.87
C THR A 60 -5.61 -6.67 -3.83
N SER A 61 -4.89 -7.32 -4.76
CA SER A 61 -3.44 -7.18 -4.91
C SER A 61 -2.99 -5.77 -5.26
N ILE A 62 -3.89 -4.85 -5.66
CA ILE A 62 -3.58 -3.43 -5.83
C ILE A 62 -2.89 -2.88 -4.57
N ILE A 63 -3.27 -3.33 -3.39
CA ILE A 63 -2.63 -2.96 -2.12
C ILE A 63 -1.13 -3.33 -2.13
N VAL A 64 -0.81 -4.53 -2.57
CA VAL A 64 0.58 -5.03 -2.66
C VAL A 64 1.34 -4.29 -3.76
N ILE A 65 0.72 -4.10 -4.92
CA ILE A 65 1.33 -3.42 -6.07
C ILE A 65 1.69 -1.98 -5.71
N TRP A 66 0.77 -1.25 -5.08
CA TRP A 66 0.99 0.11 -4.59
C TRP A 66 2.16 0.17 -3.59
N ALA A 67 2.19 -0.71 -2.60
CA ALA A 67 3.26 -0.71 -1.59
C ALA A 67 4.64 -1.00 -2.21
N LEU A 68 4.72 -1.95 -3.14
CA LEU A 68 5.95 -2.26 -3.86
C LEU A 68 6.42 -1.13 -4.75
N ALA A 69 5.51 -0.48 -5.47
CA ALA A 69 5.85 0.66 -6.31
C ALA A 69 6.30 1.87 -5.50
N LEU A 70 5.67 2.13 -4.35
CA LEU A 70 6.09 3.19 -3.44
C LEU A 70 7.50 2.91 -2.89
N ALA A 71 7.78 1.67 -2.49
CA ALA A 71 9.12 1.26 -2.06
C ALA A 71 10.16 1.39 -3.18
N TRP A 72 9.80 0.99 -4.40
CA TRP A 72 10.65 1.14 -5.57
C TRP A 72 11.02 2.60 -5.84
N GLN A 73 10.01 3.48 -5.85
CA GLN A 73 10.18 4.90 -6.03
C GLN A 73 11.04 5.53 -4.93
N ALA A 74 10.78 5.18 -3.67
CA ALA A 74 11.57 5.65 -2.53
C ALA A 74 13.05 5.26 -2.62
N ALA A 75 13.35 4.00 -2.95
CA ALA A 75 14.72 3.53 -3.11
C ALA A 75 15.47 4.18 -4.28
N ASN A 76 14.73 4.67 -5.29
CA ASN A 76 15.30 5.41 -6.42
C ASN A 76 15.33 6.93 -6.21
N GLY A 77 14.91 7.41 -5.03
CA GLY A 77 14.98 8.82 -4.63
C GLY A 77 13.93 9.73 -5.26
N ILE A 78 12.95 9.18 -5.99
CA ILE A 78 11.88 9.95 -6.63
C ILE A 78 10.54 9.32 -6.27
N VAL A 79 9.79 10.00 -5.40
CA VAL A 79 8.46 9.56 -4.94
C VAL A 79 7.39 10.42 -5.55
N ARG A 80 6.54 9.80 -6.36
CA ARG A 80 5.39 10.43 -7.04
C ARG A 80 4.06 9.78 -6.69
N LEU A 81 4.07 8.51 -6.31
CA LEU A 81 2.89 7.86 -5.77
C LEU A 81 2.46 8.53 -4.46
N PRO A 82 1.15 8.78 -4.26
CA PRO A 82 0.65 9.20 -2.98
C PRO A 82 1.00 8.20 -1.87
N ARG A 83 1.38 8.71 -0.70
CA ARG A 83 1.69 7.89 0.49
C ARG A 83 0.45 7.39 1.22
N ARG A 84 -0.74 7.59 0.66
CA ARG A 84 -2.04 7.16 1.21
C ARG A 84 -2.80 6.40 0.14
N LEU A 85 -3.05 5.13 0.38
CA LEU A 85 -3.96 4.32 -0.42
C LEU A 85 -5.29 4.21 0.31
N VAL A 86 -6.35 4.80 -0.26
CA VAL A 86 -7.71 4.64 0.25
C VAL A 86 -8.44 3.59 -0.59
N TYR A 87 -8.70 2.43 0.00
CA TYR A 87 -9.36 1.30 -0.63
C TYR A 87 -10.83 1.23 -0.18
N VAL A 88 -11.73 1.66 -1.07
CA VAL A 88 -13.17 1.76 -0.79
C VAL A 88 -13.92 0.62 -1.46
N VAL A 89 -14.76 -0.09 -0.70
CA VAL A 89 -15.58 -1.19 -1.23
C VAL A 89 -17.00 -1.18 -0.68
N ASN A 90 -17.94 -1.77 -1.40
CA ASN A 90 -19.37 -1.72 -1.05
C ASN A 90 -19.82 -2.80 -0.03
N ARG A 91 -18.95 -3.73 0.36
CA ARG A 91 -19.34 -4.91 1.17
C ARG A 91 -18.37 -5.09 2.35
N ARG A 92 -18.92 -5.30 3.56
CA ARG A 92 -18.13 -5.53 4.78
C ARG A 92 -17.18 -6.73 4.67
N THR A 93 -17.63 -7.84 4.12
CA THR A 93 -16.77 -9.02 3.91
C THR A 93 -15.56 -8.71 3.02
N VAL A 94 -15.70 -7.81 2.05
CA VAL A 94 -14.59 -7.40 1.18
C VAL A 94 -13.63 -6.45 1.92
N VAL A 95 -14.15 -5.61 2.83
CA VAL A 95 -13.31 -4.80 3.75
C VAL A 95 -12.43 -5.72 4.61
N ASP A 96 -13.00 -6.78 5.16
CA ASP A 96 -12.26 -7.72 6.01
C ASP A 96 -11.16 -8.43 5.22
N GLN A 97 -11.51 -8.97 4.04
CA GLN A 97 -10.55 -9.63 3.16
C GLN A 97 -9.41 -8.68 2.74
N ALA A 98 -9.72 -7.43 2.40
CA ALA A 98 -8.71 -6.43 2.07
C ALA A 98 -7.84 -6.07 3.28
N THR A 99 -8.44 -5.98 4.47
CA THR A 99 -7.73 -5.73 5.73
C THR A 99 -6.76 -6.86 6.01
N ASP A 100 -7.18 -8.11 5.85
CA ASP A 100 -6.31 -9.28 6.02
C ASP A 100 -5.14 -9.29 5.03
N VAL A 101 -5.34 -8.81 3.80
CA VAL A 101 -4.25 -8.65 2.83
C VAL A 101 -3.25 -7.59 3.30
N ALA A 102 -3.71 -6.42 3.73
CA ALA A 102 -2.85 -5.36 4.24
C ALA A 102 -2.09 -5.80 5.50
N MET A 103 -2.76 -6.46 6.44
CA MET A 103 -2.17 -6.96 7.68
C MET A 103 -1.09 -8.01 7.42
N ARG A 104 -1.36 -8.97 6.50
CA ARG A 104 -0.36 -9.95 6.09
C ARG A 104 0.84 -9.34 5.38
N LEU A 105 0.61 -8.33 4.54
CA LEU A 105 1.67 -7.54 3.91
C LEU A 105 2.58 -6.92 4.99
N ARG A 106 2.00 -6.18 5.94
CA ARG A 106 2.72 -5.57 7.06
C ARG A 106 3.52 -6.61 7.85
N GLU A 107 2.89 -7.73 8.20
CA GLU A 107 3.55 -8.74 9.02
C GLU A 107 4.71 -9.43 8.28
N ARG A 108 4.56 -9.70 6.99
CA ARG A 108 5.66 -10.26 6.18
C ARG A 108 6.83 -9.28 6.04
N LEU A 109 6.56 -7.99 5.96
CA LEU A 109 7.61 -6.96 5.97
C LEU A 109 8.30 -6.89 7.34
N ARG A 110 7.54 -6.95 8.44
CA ARG A 110 8.09 -6.97 9.80
C ARG A 110 9.04 -8.14 10.02
N ARG A 111 8.67 -9.34 9.53
CA ARG A 111 9.46 -10.59 9.63
C ARG A 111 10.51 -10.76 8.52
N ALA A 112 10.81 -9.73 7.74
CA ALA A 112 11.76 -9.85 6.64
C ALA A 112 13.15 -10.29 7.14
N ALA A 113 13.74 -11.30 6.48
CA ALA A 113 15.11 -11.72 6.74
C ALA A 113 16.11 -10.62 6.31
N ALA A 114 17.22 -10.50 7.04
CA ALA A 114 18.17 -9.39 6.96
C ALA A 114 18.70 -9.08 5.55
N ASP A 115 18.83 -10.08 4.66
CA ASP A 115 19.38 -9.89 3.31
C ASP A 115 18.35 -10.12 2.18
N GLY A 116 17.06 -10.19 2.53
CA GLY A 116 15.98 -10.48 1.59
C GLY A 116 15.47 -9.27 0.80
N VAL A 117 14.77 -9.54 -0.31
CA VAL A 117 14.04 -8.49 -1.06
C VAL A 117 13.04 -7.74 -0.18
N LEU A 118 12.41 -8.43 0.79
CA LEU A 118 11.47 -7.82 1.72
C LEU A 118 12.13 -6.85 2.69
N GLN A 119 13.40 -7.08 3.08
CA GLN A 119 14.12 -6.14 3.92
C GLN A 119 14.40 -4.85 3.17
N ARG A 120 14.74 -4.94 1.87
CA ARG A 120 14.90 -3.75 1.03
C ARG A 120 13.59 -2.98 0.88
N VAL A 121 12.46 -3.68 0.70
CA VAL A 121 11.14 -3.04 0.69
C VAL A 121 10.85 -2.34 2.02
N ARG A 122 11.08 -3.04 3.15
CA ARG A 122 10.89 -2.49 4.51
C ARG A 122 11.72 -1.24 4.73
N HIS A 123 13.01 -1.30 4.39
CA HIS A 123 13.94 -0.17 4.51
C HIS A 123 13.48 1.01 3.64
N ALA A 124 13.16 0.79 2.37
CA ALA A 124 12.75 1.86 1.46
C ALA A 124 11.46 2.57 1.91
N LEU A 125 10.49 1.83 2.47
CA LEU A 125 9.29 2.44 3.07
C LEU A 125 9.61 3.16 4.39
N GLY A 126 10.56 2.63 5.18
CA GLY A 126 11.04 3.25 6.42
C GLY A 126 11.67 4.63 6.19
N GLU A 127 12.44 4.80 5.11
CA GLU A 127 13.04 6.09 4.71
C GLU A 127 12.00 7.18 4.41
N LEU A 128 10.73 6.81 4.21
CA LEU A 128 9.64 7.78 4.02
C LEU A 128 9.08 8.30 5.35
N CYS A 129 9.31 7.60 6.46
CA CYS A 129 8.77 7.92 7.78
C CYS A 129 9.57 9.04 8.45
N ILE A 130 8.93 9.85 9.29
CA ILE A 130 9.64 10.90 10.06
C ILE A 130 10.44 10.26 11.20
N ASP A 131 9.85 9.26 11.86
CA ASP A 131 10.50 8.50 12.92
C ASP A 131 10.54 7.01 12.55
N PRO A 132 11.67 6.51 12.03
CA PRO A 132 11.86 5.10 11.70
C PRO A 132 12.22 4.22 12.91
N ILE A 133 12.33 4.80 14.12
CA ILE A 133 12.89 4.13 15.31
C ILE A 133 11.84 3.27 16.04
N ASP A 134 10.56 3.55 15.84
CA ASP A 134 9.50 2.76 16.46
C ASP A 134 9.42 1.40 15.74
N ASP A 135 9.44 0.28 16.48
CA ASP A 135 9.22 -1.10 15.95
C ASP A 135 7.82 -1.26 15.28
N ALA A 136 7.07 -0.15 15.20
CA ALA A 136 5.95 0.06 14.31
C ALA A 136 6.40 -0.07 12.85
N SER A 137 5.96 -1.16 12.21
CA SER A 137 6.00 -1.38 10.76
C SER A 137 5.99 -0.09 9.93
N PRO A 138 6.77 -0.01 8.83
CA PRO A 138 6.86 1.18 7.96
C PRO A 138 5.57 1.47 7.15
N LEU A 139 4.46 0.84 7.54
CA LEU A 139 3.18 0.85 6.87
C LEU A 139 2.07 0.88 7.92
N ALA A 140 1.38 2.01 8.01
CA ALA A 140 0.18 2.16 8.83
C ALA A 140 -1.03 1.52 8.13
N ILE A 141 -1.90 0.87 8.91
CA ILE A 141 -3.10 0.23 8.38
C ILE A 141 -4.28 0.67 9.22
N SER A 142 -5.32 1.17 8.57
CA SER A 142 -6.56 1.59 9.24
C SER A 142 -7.77 1.02 8.51
N THR A 143 -8.69 0.44 9.28
CA THR A 143 -9.91 -0.15 8.76
C THR A 143 -11.12 0.60 9.30
N LEU A 144 -11.98 1.08 8.41
CA LEU A 144 -13.12 1.93 8.70
C LEU A 144 -14.42 1.16 8.38
N ARG A 145 -14.97 0.48 9.38
CA ARG A 145 -16.30 -0.19 9.33
C ARG A 145 -17.01 -0.05 10.68
N GLY A 146 -18.34 -0.20 10.70
CA GLY A 146 -19.18 0.14 11.87
C GLY A 146 -18.77 -0.42 13.24
N GLU A 147 -18.03 -1.54 13.30
CA GLU A 147 -17.50 -2.13 14.56
C GLU A 147 -16.03 -1.78 14.83
N LEU A 148 -15.29 -1.29 13.83
CA LEU A 148 -13.89 -0.90 13.97
C LEU A 148 -13.79 0.64 13.91
N ALA A 149 -13.66 1.24 15.08
CA ALA A 149 -13.27 2.64 15.19
C ALA A 149 -11.85 2.80 14.63
N ASP A 150 -11.63 3.87 13.87
CA ASP A 150 -10.32 4.23 13.31
C ASP A 150 -9.25 4.16 14.41
N ASN A 151 -8.25 3.29 14.23
CA ASN A 151 -7.11 3.15 15.14
C ASN A 151 -6.18 4.38 15.11
N ARG A 152 -6.43 5.34 14.21
CA ARG A 152 -5.70 6.61 14.05
C ARG A 152 -4.20 6.44 13.78
N GLU A 153 -3.73 5.24 13.46
CA GLU A 153 -2.32 4.96 13.14
C GLU A 153 -1.82 5.85 11.99
N TRP A 154 -2.71 6.19 11.04
CA TRP A 154 -2.40 7.06 9.91
C TRP A 154 -2.22 8.55 10.28
N GLN A 155 -2.66 8.97 11.48
CA GLN A 155 -2.58 10.35 11.98
C GLN A 155 -1.29 10.62 12.76
N ALA A 156 -0.67 9.57 13.32
CA ALA A 156 0.51 9.70 14.18
C ALA A 156 1.76 10.14 13.40
N ASP A 157 1.98 9.60 12.21
CA ASP A 157 3.04 10.03 11.28
C ASP A 157 2.43 10.35 9.89
N PRO A 158 2.35 11.64 9.51
CA PRO A 158 1.80 12.03 8.21
C PRO A 158 2.68 11.60 7.03
N ALA A 159 3.97 11.36 7.24
CA ALA A 159 4.92 10.95 6.22
C ALA A 159 4.96 9.43 6.02
N ARG A 160 4.65 8.65 7.08
CA ARG A 160 4.55 7.18 7.04
C ARG A 160 3.53 6.72 6.00
N PRO A 161 3.86 5.81 5.07
CA PRO A 161 2.88 5.22 4.15
C PRO A 161 1.68 4.61 4.88
N ALA A 162 0.45 4.82 4.39
CA ALA A 162 -0.74 4.25 5.01
C ALA A 162 -1.73 3.66 4.02
N ILE A 163 -2.33 2.54 4.41
CA ILE A 163 -3.44 1.87 3.73
C ILE A 163 -4.70 2.06 4.58
N ILE A 164 -5.69 2.74 4.03
CA ILE A 164 -6.99 2.98 4.66
C ILE A 164 -8.05 2.20 3.91
N ILE A 165 -8.73 1.27 4.58
CA ILE A 165 -9.71 0.38 3.96
C ILE A 165 -11.07 0.65 4.58
N GLY A 166 -12.11 0.84 3.78
CA GLY A 166 -13.42 1.11 4.36
C GLY A 166 -14.58 0.92 3.40
N THR A 167 -15.79 1.00 3.97
CA THR A 167 -17.00 1.08 3.15
C THR A 167 -17.22 2.49 2.61
N ILE A 168 -18.01 2.60 1.54
CA ILE A 168 -18.38 3.89 0.95
C ILE A 168 -18.95 4.83 2.02
N ASP A 169 -19.87 4.35 2.87
CA ASP A 169 -20.50 5.17 3.90
C ASP A 169 -19.50 5.65 4.97
N MET A 170 -18.52 4.82 5.32
CA MET A 170 -17.54 5.12 6.39
C MET A 170 -16.42 6.05 5.93
N VAL A 171 -16.00 5.91 4.67
CA VAL A 171 -15.01 6.79 4.05
C VAL A 171 -15.68 8.12 3.65
N GLY A 172 -16.84 8.05 3.00
CA GLY A 172 -17.59 9.22 2.55
C GLY A 172 -18.04 10.13 3.70
N SER A 173 -18.52 9.58 4.80
CA SER A 173 -18.91 10.40 5.98
C SER A 173 -17.72 11.14 6.59
N ARG A 174 -16.52 10.56 6.58
CA ARG A 174 -15.29 11.20 7.07
C ARG A 174 -14.71 12.23 6.09
N LEU A 175 -14.84 12.02 4.78
CA LEU A 175 -14.46 13.01 3.76
C LEU A 175 -15.36 14.26 3.77
N LEU A 176 -16.61 14.12 4.22
CA LEU A 176 -17.59 15.21 4.35
C LEU A 176 -17.65 15.84 5.75
N PHE A 177 -16.59 15.67 6.58
CA PHE A 177 -16.50 16.19 7.96
C PHE A 177 -17.68 15.81 8.87
N SER A 178 -18.43 14.77 8.52
CA SER A 178 -19.64 14.31 9.23
C SER A 178 -19.51 12.83 9.56
N GLY A 179 -18.35 12.44 10.11
CA GLY A 179 -18.02 11.04 10.37
C GLY A 179 -19.12 10.34 11.14
N TYR A 180 -19.70 9.29 10.55
CA TYR A 180 -20.77 8.55 11.19
C TYR A 180 -20.20 7.83 12.42
N GLY A 181 -20.76 8.11 13.61
CA GLY A 181 -20.24 7.61 14.89
C GLY A 181 -19.12 8.45 15.53
N VAL A 182 -18.82 9.65 15.03
CA VAL A 182 -17.87 10.58 15.68
C VAL A 182 -18.67 11.56 16.57
N SER A 183 -18.42 11.53 17.88
CA SER A 183 -18.97 12.53 18.82
C SER A 183 -18.43 13.91 18.45
N ARG A 184 -19.34 14.88 18.24
CA ARG A 184 -19.00 16.30 18.19
C ARG A 184 -18.57 16.72 19.61
N ARG A 185 -17.28 16.92 19.80
CA ARG A 185 -16.75 17.74 20.90
C ARG A 185 -16.17 19.01 20.29
#